data_AF-A0AA39TPZ7-F1
#
_entry.id   AF-A0AA39TPZ7-F1
#
_cell.length_a   1.000
_cell.length_b   1.000
_cell.length_c   1.000
_cell.angle_alpha   90.00
_cell.angle_beta   90.00
_cell.angle_gamma   90.00
#
_symmetry.space_group_name_H-M   'P 1'
#
loop_
_entity.id
_entity.type
_entity.pdbx_description
1 polymer ?
#
loop_
_entity_poly.entity_id
_entity_poly.type
_entity_poly.pdbx_seq_one_letter_code
_entity_poly.pdbx_strand_id
1 'polypeptide(L)'
;MKGYSHFREIIGPWITCDTLYFRTASGMPDDHISFREPIPGMELRLERLLRFHFRFTIRNSFGPFNIDLSELSVAIISSGLFDTEHLHPTDFFMGVITRSLKLPPRCWARFTMSSKMKDIFKPLEPDTDDHARMMFALHLSSAILSTVGGSRKGLMQDFDSPLVLDFKHALPYFLDEIYGRVLRMFSNFVKDPSLHEPSLPQSLRVVVAAMEFLLHRLSVSESDMSFHESLSTAARWIRYQKFSSQEAKAVMTVLGDIFVPYVIPQRDDDIALQWHILCDDAILAYESLATTFPSACSLHDLQLMAHYMTINWDYAWNHSYRSDTACKVLATLLSGHIPAAFRVFLDNQCLEFLGNHAFHIASVSMVSEYVAGIFSMKHGSDGVVDAATLQLHMDYLHNPRNLFTVCSILATRGIKDTDEISIRRDITMLVQLRQRDAAWDECRRKLHDLAQSDAGGDFFGKQCIDFRPLQAEEVQVEKDNIGYAIQVLDDLFSGRVRTMVTSNSSSAQHRTGRIDRFLVSRLGRKSEAKSEQAQQV
;
A
#
# COMPACT_ATOMS: atom_id res chain seq x y z
N MET A 1 -41.00 58.67 -27.68
CA MET A 1 -40.90 59.89 -26.86
C MET A 1 -39.57 59.85 -26.11
N LYS A 2 -38.85 60.98 -26.11
CA LYS A 2 -37.52 61.28 -25.55
C LYS A 2 -37.36 60.78 -24.09
N GLY A 3 -36.19 60.45 -23.52
CA GLY A 3 -34.78 60.61 -23.94
C GLY A 3 -33.80 60.15 -22.86
N TYR A 4 -32.50 60.39 -23.13
CA TYR A 4 -31.26 60.16 -22.36
C TYR A 4 -30.74 58.70 -22.32
N SER A 5 -29.74 58.25 -23.10
CA SER A 5 -28.33 58.69 -23.30
C SER A 5 -27.50 58.59 -22.00
N HIS A 6 -26.29 58.04 -21.89
CA HIS A 6 -25.33 57.33 -22.75
C HIS A 6 -24.18 56.88 -21.80
N PHE A 7 -23.23 56.07 -22.30
CA PHE A 7 -21.94 55.64 -21.70
C PHE A 7 -21.97 54.50 -20.65
N ARG A 8 -21.59 53.25 -20.94
CA ARG A 8 -20.48 52.61 -21.70
C ARG A 8 -19.13 52.59 -20.94
N GLU A 9 -18.77 51.37 -20.53
CA GLU A 9 -17.43 50.75 -20.45
C GLU A 9 -16.32 51.44 -19.64
N ILE A 10 -15.82 50.74 -18.61
CA ILE A 10 -14.49 50.09 -18.53
C ILE A 10 -14.34 49.59 -17.06
N ILE A 11 -14.41 48.28 -16.84
CA ILE A 11 -14.06 47.67 -15.55
C ILE A 11 -12.86 46.75 -15.79
N GLY A 12 -11.73 47.18 -15.24
CA GLY A 12 -10.44 46.50 -15.16
C GLY A 12 -9.46 47.39 -14.38
N PRO A 13 -8.44 46.83 -13.70
CA PRO A 13 -8.36 46.83 -12.24
C PRO A 13 -7.09 47.48 -11.69
N TRP A 14 -7.16 48.32 -10.65
CA TRP A 14 -5.98 48.75 -9.88
C TRP A 14 -6.36 49.11 -8.45
N ILE A 15 -6.09 48.23 -7.49
CA ILE A 15 -5.67 48.63 -6.13
C ILE A 15 -4.59 47.64 -5.67
N THR A 16 -3.34 47.98 -5.99
CA THR A 16 -2.16 47.57 -5.23
C THR A 16 -2.15 48.31 -3.89
N CYS A 17 -1.83 47.63 -2.79
CA CYS A 17 -1.86 48.17 -1.42
C CYS A 17 -0.77 49.22 -1.09
N ASP A 18 -0.14 49.85 -2.08
CA ASP A 18 1.06 50.69 -1.85
C ASP A 18 0.83 52.20 -2.06
N THR A 19 -0.41 52.72 -2.06
CA THR A 19 -0.56 54.18 -2.22
C THR A 19 -1.83 54.77 -1.61
N LEU A 20 -1.78 55.15 -0.34
CA LEU A 20 -2.63 56.20 0.21
C LEU A 20 -1.87 57.53 0.16
N TYR A 21 -1.91 58.22 -1.00
CA TYR A 21 -1.53 59.63 -1.06
C TYR A 21 -2.60 60.49 -0.40
N PHE A 22 -2.28 61.09 0.75
CA PHE A 22 -3.10 62.13 1.36
C PHE A 22 -2.75 63.50 0.76
N ARG A 23 -3.77 64.21 0.27
CA ARG A 23 -3.66 65.57 -0.29
C ARG A 23 -3.31 66.56 0.83
N THR A 24 -2.09 67.11 0.83
CA THR A 24 -1.67 68.21 1.70
C THR A 24 -2.16 69.54 1.12
N ALA A 25 -3.01 70.25 1.87
CA ALA A 25 -3.22 71.68 1.67
C ALA A 25 -2.24 72.43 2.57
N SER A 26 -1.49 73.34 1.97
CA SER A 26 -0.40 74.12 2.56
C SER A 26 -0.91 75.25 3.47
N GLY A 27 -0.34 75.37 4.67
CA GLY A 27 -0.26 76.62 5.43
C GLY A 27 -0.61 76.50 6.92
N MET A 28 0.39 76.81 7.78
CA MET A 28 0.37 77.06 9.25
C MET A 28 0.76 75.88 10.19
N PRO A 29 1.42 76.20 11.34
CA PRO A 29 2.36 75.31 12.03
C PRO A 29 1.76 74.50 13.20
N ASP A 30 2.53 73.49 13.60
CA ASP A 30 2.38 72.56 14.74
C ASP A 30 1.43 72.97 15.87
N ASP A 31 0.32 72.24 16.01
CA ASP A 31 0.15 71.19 17.03
C ASP A 31 -1.29 70.63 16.92
N HIS A 32 -1.45 69.35 17.27
CA HIS A 32 -2.64 68.48 17.17
C HIS A 32 -2.70 67.55 15.95
N ILE A 33 -2.42 66.27 16.22
CA ILE A 33 -2.76 65.13 15.37
C ILE A 33 -4.28 65.10 15.21
N SER A 34 -4.77 65.62 14.08
CA SER A 34 -6.17 65.49 13.65
C SER A 34 -6.40 64.08 13.12
N PHE A 35 -7.19 63.29 13.85
CA PHE A 35 -7.74 62.04 13.34
C PHE A 35 -8.81 62.38 12.30
N ARG A 36 -8.56 62.08 11.02
CA ARG A 36 -9.60 62.11 9.99
C ARG A 36 -10.52 60.91 10.18
N GLU A 37 -11.82 61.16 10.19
CA GLU A 37 -12.85 60.12 10.22
C GLU A 37 -12.80 59.25 8.95
N PRO A 38 -13.16 57.95 9.05
CA PRO A 38 -13.25 57.06 7.90
C PRO A 38 -14.31 57.55 6.90
N ILE A 39 -14.15 57.17 5.63
CA ILE A 39 -15.17 57.39 4.61
C ILE A 39 -16.46 56.64 5.05
N PRO A 40 -17.63 57.31 5.01
CA PRO A 40 -18.91 56.69 5.34
C PRO A 40 -19.13 55.37 4.58
N GLY A 41 -19.29 54.26 5.31
CA GLY A 41 -19.45 52.90 4.78
C GLY A 41 -18.23 51.98 4.91
N MET A 42 -17.07 52.48 5.35
CA MET A 42 -15.88 51.66 5.63
C MET A 42 -15.69 51.32 7.12
N GLU A 43 -16.55 51.84 8.00
CA GLU A 43 -16.39 51.79 9.46
C GLU A 43 -16.42 50.36 9.99
N LEU A 44 -17.26 49.47 9.44
CA LEU A 44 -17.31 48.06 9.86
C LEU A 44 -16.10 47.24 9.41
N ARG A 45 -15.46 47.61 8.28
CA ARG A 45 -14.22 46.97 7.81
C ARG A 45 -13.01 47.52 8.56
N LEU A 46 -12.97 48.83 8.79
CA LEU A 46 -11.92 49.49 9.55
C LEU A 46 -11.99 49.15 11.04
N GLU A 47 -13.18 49.10 11.66
CA GLU A 47 -13.37 48.62 13.03
C GLU A 47 -12.98 47.15 13.18
N ARG A 48 -13.27 46.29 12.21
CA ARG A 48 -12.77 44.91 12.24
C ARG A 48 -11.25 44.86 12.17
N LEU A 49 -10.62 45.67 11.32
CA LEU A 49 -9.16 45.78 11.25
C LEU A 49 -8.53 46.43 12.50
N LEU A 50 -9.22 47.39 13.14
CA LEU A 50 -8.72 48.18 14.26
C LEU A 50 -9.05 47.58 15.65
N ARG A 51 -10.12 46.77 15.79
CA ARG A 51 -10.37 45.99 17.02
C ARG A 51 -9.34 44.88 17.23
N PHE A 52 -8.62 44.48 16.18
CA PHE A 52 -7.46 43.60 16.25
C PHE A 52 -6.13 44.33 16.50
N HIS A 53 -6.16 45.66 16.71
CA HIS A 53 -4.99 46.46 17.07
C HIS A 53 -4.70 46.42 18.58
N PHE A 54 -4.66 45.22 19.16
CA PHE A 54 -4.03 45.01 20.46
C PHE A 54 -2.51 44.89 20.26
N ARG A 55 -1.76 45.59 21.11
CA ARG A 55 -0.29 45.76 21.16
C ARG A 55 0.50 44.70 20.38
N PHE A 56 1.04 45.12 19.24
CA PHE A 56 1.74 44.27 18.30
C PHE A 56 3.24 44.17 18.63
N THR A 57 3.66 43.02 19.17
CA THR A 57 5.08 42.62 19.25
C THR A 57 5.40 41.44 18.31
N ILE A 58 4.58 41.19 17.27
CA ILE A 58 4.88 40.20 16.21
C ILE A 58 6.05 40.65 15.33
N ARG A 59 6.29 41.97 15.22
CA ARG A 59 7.31 42.55 14.32
C ARG A 59 8.74 42.12 14.68
N ASN A 60 9.02 41.83 15.95
CA ASN A 60 10.37 41.46 16.40
C ASN A 60 10.63 39.95 16.33
N SER A 61 9.62 39.10 16.57
CA SER A 61 9.76 37.64 16.42
C SER A 61 9.70 37.20 14.95
N PHE A 62 8.96 37.94 14.11
CA PHE A 62 8.71 37.64 12.69
C PHE A 62 9.34 38.65 11.69
N GLY A 63 10.30 39.49 12.09
CA GLY A 63 11.04 40.32 11.13
C GLY A 63 12.13 39.56 10.35
N PRO A 64 12.40 39.87 9.06
CA PRO A 64 11.47 40.09 7.96
C PRO A 64 11.25 38.74 7.24
N PHE A 65 10.11 38.08 7.49
CA PHE A 65 9.60 37.25 6.40
C PHE A 65 9.30 38.22 5.26
N ASN A 66 10.00 38.11 4.13
CA ASN A 66 9.76 38.94 2.93
C ASN A 66 8.44 38.51 2.26
N ILE A 67 7.39 38.42 3.07
CA ILE A 67 6.08 37.88 2.80
C ILE A 67 5.12 39.05 2.93
N ASP A 68 4.12 39.11 2.06
CA ASP A 68 2.93 39.94 2.24
C ASP A 68 2.19 39.46 3.52
N LEU A 69 2.70 39.93 4.67
CA LEU A 69 2.44 39.43 6.03
C LEU A 69 1.05 39.78 6.52
N SER A 70 0.32 40.64 5.81
CA SER A 70 -1.00 41.12 6.20
C SER A 70 -2.00 39.96 6.29
N GLU A 71 -2.08 39.11 5.27
CA GLU A 71 -3.03 38.00 5.21
C GLU A 71 -2.71 36.89 6.22
N LEU A 72 -1.44 36.50 6.34
CA LEU A 72 -0.99 35.48 7.30
C LEU A 72 -1.17 35.97 8.75
N SER A 73 -0.80 37.23 9.04
CA SER A 73 -0.99 37.81 10.38
C SER A 73 -2.47 37.90 10.73
N VAL A 74 -3.32 38.34 9.80
CA VAL A 74 -4.78 38.38 10.00
C VAL A 74 -5.34 36.99 10.25
N ALA A 75 -4.93 35.96 9.49
CA ALA A 75 -5.42 34.60 9.69
C ALA A 75 -4.99 34.02 11.05
N ILE A 76 -3.74 34.25 11.47
CA ILE A 76 -3.21 33.81 12.76
C ILE A 76 -3.92 34.53 13.91
N ILE A 77 -4.09 35.85 13.82
CA ILE A 77 -4.74 36.67 14.86
C ILE A 77 -6.24 36.34 14.95
N SER A 78 -6.92 36.14 13.82
CA SER A 78 -8.34 35.78 13.79
C SER A 78 -8.63 34.42 14.41
N SER A 79 -7.61 33.54 14.50
CA SER A 79 -7.75 32.25 15.17
C SER A 79 -7.73 32.35 16.70
N GLY A 80 -7.27 33.47 17.27
CA GLY A 80 -7.20 33.70 18.72
C GLY A 80 -6.22 32.77 19.46
N LEU A 81 -5.31 32.11 18.73
CA LEU A 81 -4.58 30.95 19.22
C LEU A 81 -3.26 31.25 19.95
N PHE A 82 -2.70 32.45 19.88
CA PHE A 82 -1.36 32.70 20.40
C PHE A 82 -1.25 34.04 21.13
N ASP A 83 -0.75 33.99 22.38
CA ASP A 83 0.00 35.11 22.95
C ASP A 83 1.33 35.14 22.19
N THR A 84 1.47 36.11 21.28
CA THR A 84 2.49 36.10 20.21
C THR A 84 3.87 36.60 20.67
N GLU A 85 4.06 36.76 21.97
CA GLU A 85 5.34 37.17 22.54
C GLU A 85 6.21 35.92 22.78
N HIS A 86 7.06 35.63 21.78
CA HIS A 86 8.26 34.76 21.87
C HIS A 86 8.16 33.27 21.54
N LEU A 87 7.17 32.81 20.77
CA LEU A 87 7.18 31.42 20.29
C LEU A 87 8.27 31.18 19.25
N HIS A 88 9.08 30.14 19.48
CA HIS A 88 10.01 29.63 18.48
C HIS A 88 9.23 29.20 17.22
N PRO A 89 9.74 29.43 15.99
CA PRO A 89 9.02 29.09 14.76
C PRO A 89 8.52 27.64 14.70
N THR A 90 9.29 26.70 15.26
CA THR A 90 8.91 25.29 15.41
C THR A 90 7.68 25.10 16.29
N ASP A 91 7.67 25.71 17.49
CA ASP A 91 6.57 25.58 18.45
C ASP A 91 5.30 26.24 17.92
N PHE A 92 5.47 27.36 17.24
CA PHE A 92 4.37 28.02 16.54
C PHE A 92 3.78 27.10 15.47
N PHE A 93 4.61 26.53 14.59
CA PHE A 93 4.11 25.64 13.54
C PHE A 93 3.45 24.38 14.10
N MET A 94 4.04 23.79 15.14
CA MET A 94 3.46 22.65 15.83
C MET A 94 2.13 23.02 16.46
N GLY A 95 2.02 24.20 17.09
CA GLY A 95 0.76 24.71 17.60
C GLY A 95 -0.29 24.91 16.51
N VAL A 96 0.13 25.35 15.32
CA VAL A 96 -0.75 25.55 14.16
C VAL A 96 -1.25 24.21 13.60
N ILE A 97 -0.35 23.22 13.43
CA ILE A 97 -0.72 21.88 12.93
C ILE A 97 -1.57 21.12 13.94
N THR A 98 -1.16 21.06 15.20
CA THR A 98 -1.86 20.29 16.24
C THR A 98 -3.27 20.81 16.50
N ARG A 99 -3.50 22.11 16.26
CA ARG A 99 -4.82 22.75 16.38
C ARG A 99 -5.60 22.75 15.07
N SER A 100 -5.11 22.08 14.03
CA SER A 100 -5.76 21.97 12.72
C SER A 100 -6.15 23.34 12.15
N LEU A 101 -5.28 24.35 12.31
CA LEU A 101 -5.54 25.67 11.75
C LEU A 101 -5.68 25.55 10.25
N LYS A 102 -6.64 26.27 9.69
CA LYS A 102 -6.81 26.35 8.25
C LYS A 102 -6.17 27.65 7.76
N LEU A 103 -5.36 27.58 6.71
CA LEU A 103 -4.77 28.72 6.00
C LEU A 103 -4.85 28.52 4.48
N PRO A 104 -4.81 29.59 3.68
CA PRO A 104 -4.65 29.47 2.23
C PRO A 104 -3.38 28.68 1.85
N PRO A 105 -3.38 27.89 0.75
CA PRO A 105 -2.21 27.13 0.31
C PRO A 105 -0.93 27.95 0.17
N ARG A 106 -1.04 29.16 -0.39
CA ARG A 106 0.08 30.11 -0.49
C ARG A 106 0.69 30.49 0.85
N CYS A 107 -0.14 30.60 1.90
CA CYS A 107 0.32 30.91 3.23
C CYS A 107 1.12 29.73 3.80
N TRP A 108 0.62 28.50 3.63
CA TRP A 108 1.35 27.30 4.01
C TRP A 108 2.67 27.11 3.27
N ALA A 109 2.69 27.34 1.95
CA ALA A 109 3.90 27.23 1.13
C ALA A 109 4.98 28.20 1.60
N ARG A 110 4.63 29.49 1.70
CA ARG A 110 5.56 30.54 2.16
C ARG A 110 6.05 30.29 3.58
N PHE A 111 5.16 29.80 4.44
CA PHE A 111 5.50 29.46 5.81
C PHE A 111 6.54 28.32 5.87
N THR A 112 6.30 27.26 5.10
CA THR A 112 7.20 26.08 5.02
C THR A 112 8.54 26.40 4.39
N MET A 113 8.57 27.33 3.43
CA MET A 113 9.78 27.71 2.70
C MET A 113 10.64 28.77 3.41
N SER A 114 10.14 29.37 4.48
CA SER A 114 10.87 30.41 5.20
C SER A 114 12.27 29.98 5.62
N SER A 115 13.20 30.93 5.61
CA SER A 115 14.57 30.75 6.11
C SER A 115 14.61 30.34 7.57
N LYS A 116 13.63 30.78 8.38
CA LYS A 116 13.48 30.40 9.79
C LYS A 116 13.06 28.94 9.99
N MET A 117 12.53 28.29 8.94
CA MET A 117 12.19 26.86 8.96
C MET A 117 13.32 25.94 8.49
N LYS A 118 14.47 26.50 8.10
CA LYS A 118 15.63 25.68 7.70
C LYS A 118 16.08 24.73 8.80
N ASP A 119 15.94 25.12 10.05
CA ASP A 119 16.34 24.29 11.20
C ASP A 119 15.39 23.11 11.43
N ILE A 120 14.11 23.24 11.09
CA ILE A 120 13.12 22.17 11.22
C ILE A 120 13.42 21.03 10.22
N PHE A 121 13.84 21.37 9.00
CA PHE A 121 14.22 20.42 7.95
C PHE A 121 15.69 19.98 8.02
N LYS A 122 16.39 20.21 9.13
CA LYS A 122 17.68 19.56 9.36
C LYS A 122 17.49 18.04 9.39
N PRO A 123 18.52 17.27 8.99
CA PRO A 123 18.51 15.82 9.16
C PRO A 123 18.04 15.47 10.57
N LEU A 124 17.11 14.52 10.62
CA LEU A 124 16.62 13.97 11.86
C LEU A 124 17.60 12.91 12.37
N GLU A 125 17.85 12.92 13.67
CA GLU A 125 18.62 11.90 14.36
C GLU A 125 17.66 10.82 14.89
N PRO A 126 17.85 9.54 14.54
CA PRO A 126 16.92 8.44 14.87
C PRO A 126 16.44 8.39 16.32
N ASP A 127 17.33 8.68 17.27
CA ASP A 127 17.11 8.43 18.69
C ASP A 127 17.21 9.68 19.59
N THR A 128 17.53 10.85 19.05
CA THR A 128 17.93 12.02 19.88
C THR A 128 17.23 13.33 19.55
N ASP A 129 16.34 13.35 18.57
CA ASP A 129 15.63 14.57 18.21
C ASP A 129 14.58 15.00 19.26
N ASP A 130 14.42 16.32 19.37
CA ASP A 130 13.38 16.94 20.18
C ASP A 130 11.97 16.54 19.68
N HIS A 131 11.05 16.36 20.64
CA HIS A 131 9.67 15.94 20.43
C HIS A 131 8.94 16.81 19.40
N ALA A 132 9.18 18.12 19.40
CA ALA A 132 8.53 19.03 18.44
C ALA A 132 8.94 18.75 16.97
N ARG A 133 10.23 18.49 16.71
CA ARG A 133 10.72 18.16 15.36
C ARG A 133 10.23 16.78 14.92
N MET A 134 10.22 15.83 15.85
CA MET A 134 9.69 14.49 15.61
C MET A 134 8.20 14.52 15.25
N MET A 135 7.38 15.24 16.03
CA MET A 135 5.95 15.38 15.76
C MET A 135 5.68 16.09 14.42
N PHE A 136 6.49 17.09 14.07
CA PHE A 136 6.42 17.71 12.75
C PHE A 136 6.67 16.68 11.64
N ALA A 137 7.76 15.91 11.75
CA ALA A 137 8.13 14.90 10.78
C ALA A 137 7.02 13.85 10.57
N LEU A 138 6.34 13.45 11.65
CA LEU A 138 5.21 12.53 11.62
C LEU A 138 4.02 13.11 10.86
N HIS A 139 3.58 14.33 11.21
CA HIS A 139 2.48 14.99 10.51
C HIS A 139 2.80 15.25 9.03
N LEU A 140 4.03 15.65 8.73
CA LEU A 140 4.52 15.84 7.37
C LEU A 140 4.47 14.52 6.59
N SER A 141 4.96 13.42 7.16
CA SER A 141 4.96 12.11 6.51
C SER A 141 3.53 11.62 6.23
N SER A 142 2.64 11.69 7.24
CA SER A 142 1.23 11.34 7.06
C SER A 142 0.56 12.18 5.97
N ALA A 143 0.84 13.49 5.95
CA ALA A 143 0.34 14.38 4.90
C ALA A 143 0.86 13.96 3.53
N ILE A 144 2.18 13.77 3.36
CA ILE A 144 2.80 13.31 2.10
C ILE A 144 2.12 12.04 1.58
N LEU A 145 2.04 10.99 2.41
CA LEU A 145 1.46 9.71 2.01
C LEU A 145 -0.02 9.83 1.64
N SER A 146 -0.76 10.69 2.35
CA SER A 146 -2.16 10.99 2.03
C SER A 146 -2.33 11.78 0.73
N THR A 147 -1.43 12.72 0.43
CA THR A 147 -1.50 13.53 -0.81
C THR A 147 -1.32 12.69 -2.06
N VAL A 148 -0.56 11.61 -1.92
CA VAL A 148 -0.16 10.74 -3.02
C VAL A 148 -1.30 9.78 -3.37
N GLY A 149 -2.03 9.27 -2.37
CA GLY A 149 -3.28 8.51 -2.55
C GLY A 149 -4.47 9.36 -3.01
N GLY A 150 -4.43 10.67 -2.78
CA GLY A 150 -5.47 11.62 -3.20
C GLY A 150 -5.44 11.87 -4.71
N SER A 151 -6.57 11.70 -5.38
CA SER A 151 -6.70 12.08 -6.79
C SER A 151 -6.46 13.59 -6.94
N ARG A 152 -5.31 13.97 -7.52
CA ARG A 152 -5.03 15.35 -7.95
C ARG A 152 -6.10 15.91 -8.89
N LYS A 153 -7.00 15.08 -9.43
CA LYS A 153 -8.16 15.52 -10.23
C LYS A 153 -9.13 16.44 -9.47
N GLY A 154 -9.03 16.54 -8.14
CA GLY A 154 -9.77 17.49 -7.33
C GLY A 154 -9.09 18.87 -7.15
N LEU A 155 -7.83 19.04 -7.57
CA LEU A 155 -7.12 20.33 -7.60
C LEU A 155 -7.64 21.18 -8.78
N MET A 156 -8.95 21.42 -8.83
CA MET A 156 -9.55 22.33 -9.82
C MET A 156 -9.43 23.80 -9.41
N GLN A 157 -8.90 24.08 -8.22
CA GLN A 157 -8.78 25.43 -7.69
C GLN A 157 -7.32 25.91 -7.74
N ASP A 158 -7.17 27.19 -8.07
CA ASP A 158 -5.89 27.88 -8.18
C ASP A 158 -5.13 27.89 -6.85
N PHE A 159 -3.80 27.90 -6.89
CA PHE A 159 -2.91 28.07 -5.74
C PHE A 159 -3.21 29.37 -4.96
N ASP A 160 -3.66 30.39 -5.70
CA ASP A 160 -4.09 31.68 -5.17
C ASP A 160 -5.56 31.72 -4.70
N SER A 161 -6.23 30.57 -4.65
CA SER A 161 -7.58 30.47 -4.10
C SER A 161 -7.60 30.96 -2.65
N PRO A 162 -8.61 31.76 -2.24
CA PRO A 162 -8.80 32.16 -0.85
C PRO A 162 -9.30 30.99 0.03
N LEU A 163 -9.37 29.77 -0.51
CA LEU A 163 -9.80 28.59 0.22
C LEU A 163 -8.84 28.31 1.38
N VAL A 164 -9.42 28.22 2.56
CA VAL A 164 -8.68 28.03 3.80
C VAL A 164 -8.63 26.53 4.10
N LEU A 165 -7.45 25.92 3.99
CA LEU A 165 -7.20 24.48 4.13
C LEU A 165 -6.29 24.19 5.33
N ASP A 166 -6.45 23.04 5.98
CA ASP A 166 -5.41 22.57 6.89
C ASP A 166 -4.13 22.17 6.13
N PHE A 167 -3.04 21.92 6.87
CA PHE A 167 -1.75 21.59 6.28
C PHE A 167 -1.79 20.37 5.35
N LYS A 168 -2.49 19.30 5.77
CA LYS A 168 -2.61 18.05 5.02
C LYS A 168 -3.28 18.27 3.66
N HIS A 169 -4.34 19.08 3.62
CA HIS A 169 -5.06 19.39 2.40
C HIS A 169 -4.38 20.47 1.54
N ALA A 170 -3.57 21.34 2.13
CA ALA A 170 -2.80 22.35 1.42
C ALA A 170 -1.50 21.81 0.81
N LEU A 171 -0.92 20.75 1.38
CA LEU A 171 0.37 20.20 0.94
C LEU A 171 0.44 19.85 -0.58
N PRO A 172 -0.59 19.28 -1.24
CA PRO A 172 -0.53 18.96 -2.66
C PRO A 172 -0.20 20.15 -3.58
N TYR A 173 -0.44 21.38 -3.11
CA TYR A 173 -0.27 22.61 -3.86
C TYR A 173 1.17 23.11 -3.95
N PHE A 174 2.05 22.69 -3.04
CA PHE A 174 3.45 23.17 -2.97
C PHE A 174 4.45 22.05 -2.61
N LEU A 175 4.02 20.79 -2.68
CA LEU A 175 4.85 19.65 -2.27
C LEU A 175 6.14 19.55 -3.09
N ASP A 176 6.08 19.88 -4.38
CA ASP A 176 7.21 19.90 -5.30
C ASP A 176 8.30 20.91 -4.91
N GLU A 177 7.89 22.06 -4.40
CA GLU A 177 8.79 23.12 -3.94
C GLU A 177 9.57 22.74 -2.67
N ILE A 178 9.06 21.78 -1.88
CA ILE A 178 9.69 21.38 -0.60
C ILE A 178 10.42 20.04 -0.66
N TYR A 179 10.37 19.30 -1.78
CA TYR A 179 10.96 17.96 -1.89
C TYR A 179 12.41 17.88 -1.41
N GLY A 180 13.27 18.82 -1.81
CA GLY A 180 14.68 18.83 -1.41
C GLY A 180 14.87 19.00 0.11
N ARG A 181 13.96 19.72 0.77
CA ARG A 181 13.98 19.91 2.23
C ARG A 181 13.51 18.66 2.95
N VAL A 182 12.46 18.01 2.43
CA VAL A 182 11.94 16.75 2.96
C VAL A 182 12.98 15.63 2.86
N LEU A 183 13.60 15.46 1.69
CA LEU A 183 14.67 14.46 1.51
C LEU A 183 15.86 14.71 2.43
N ARG A 184 16.24 15.98 2.63
CA ARG A 184 17.30 16.32 3.58
C ARG A 184 16.92 15.95 5.01
N MET A 185 15.68 16.22 5.42
CA MET A 185 15.18 15.92 6.74
C MET A 185 15.22 14.41 7.05
N PHE A 186 14.85 13.57 6.08
CA PHE A 186 14.82 12.11 6.23
C PHE A 186 16.11 11.39 5.84
N SER A 187 17.19 12.12 5.51
CA SER A 187 18.41 11.54 4.94
C SER A 187 19.07 10.44 5.78
N ASN A 188 18.90 10.45 7.10
CA ASN A 188 19.44 9.43 8.00
C ASN A 188 18.60 8.14 8.09
N PHE A 189 17.36 8.14 7.58
CA PHE A 189 16.46 6.98 7.60
C PHE A 189 16.43 6.20 6.30
N VAL A 190 16.96 6.81 5.22
CA VAL A 190 17.00 6.22 3.89
C VAL A 190 18.09 5.15 3.85
N LYS A 191 17.67 3.88 3.80
CA LYS A 191 18.61 2.74 3.90
C LYS A 191 19.36 2.48 2.59
N ASP A 192 18.73 2.78 1.45
CA ASP A 192 19.28 2.45 0.13
C ASP A 192 19.99 3.67 -0.49
N PRO A 193 21.31 3.60 -0.76
CA PRO A 193 22.04 4.61 -1.54
C PRO A 193 21.42 4.88 -2.92
N SER A 194 20.65 3.96 -3.49
CA SER A 194 19.94 4.13 -4.77
C SER A 194 18.89 5.24 -4.73
N LEU A 195 18.39 5.59 -3.53
CA LEU A 195 17.53 6.77 -3.33
C LEU A 195 18.31 8.09 -3.40
N HIS A 196 19.64 8.06 -3.49
CA HIS A 196 20.49 9.21 -3.83
C HIS A 196 20.85 9.28 -5.32
N GLU A 197 20.59 8.23 -6.10
CA GLU A 197 20.78 8.28 -7.55
C GLU A 197 19.72 9.19 -8.21
N PRO A 198 20.10 9.99 -9.23
CA PRO A 198 19.19 10.89 -9.95
C PRO A 198 18.14 10.16 -10.83
N SER A 199 18.09 8.83 -10.79
CA SER A 199 17.24 8.00 -11.63
C SER A 199 15.78 7.93 -11.17
N LEU A 200 15.50 8.13 -9.87
CA LEU A 200 14.14 8.07 -9.33
C LEU A 200 13.47 9.45 -9.33
N PRO A 201 12.18 9.55 -9.70
CA PRO A 201 11.41 10.78 -9.57
C PRO A 201 11.46 11.31 -8.13
N GLN A 202 11.66 12.61 -7.98
CA GLN A 202 11.82 13.23 -6.66
C GLN A 202 10.58 13.03 -5.77
N SER A 203 9.39 13.00 -6.38
CA SER A 203 8.13 12.67 -5.72
C SER A 203 8.16 11.28 -5.09
N LEU A 204 8.65 10.27 -5.82
CA LEU A 204 8.75 8.91 -5.34
C LEU A 204 9.78 8.79 -4.21
N ARG A 205 10.95 9.42 -4.37
CA ARG A 205 11.98 9.45 -3.32
C ARG A 205 11.44 9.99 -2.00
N VAL A 206 10.60 11.02 -2.06
CA VAL A 206 9.96 11.61 -0.87
C VAL A 206 8.92 10.68 -0.25
N VAL A 207 8.15 9.95 -1.06
CA VAL A 207 7.22 8.91 -0.57
C VAL A 207 7.98 7.80 0.13
N VAL A 208 9.02 7.26 -0.50
CA VAL A 208 9.84 6.17 0.03
C VAL A 208 10.50 6.60 1.35
N ALA A 209 11.14 7.77 1.38
CA ALA A 209 11.77 8.30 2.61
C ALA A 209 10.75 8.53 3.74
N ALA A 210 9.54 9.00 3.43
CA ALA A 210 8.47 9.16 4.43
C ALA A 210 7.97 7.80 4.96
N MET A 211 7.87 6.79 4.10
CA MET A 211 7.52 5.42 4.51
C MET A 211 8.61 4.81 5.40
N GLU A 212 9.89 4.90 5.00
CA GLU A 212 11.03 4.41 5.80
C GLU A 212 11.09 5.08 7.18
N PHE A 213 10.87 6.40 7.23
CA PHE A 213 10.79 7.13 8.48
C PHE A 213 9.66 6.62 9.37
N LEU A 214 8.43 6.49 8.84
CA LEU A 214 7.31 5.97 9.63
C LEU A 214 7.53 4.52 10.08
N LEU A 215 8.15 3.67 9.26
CA LEU A 215 8.51 2.30 9.62
C LEU A 215 9.54 2.24 10.75
N HIS A 216 10.57 3.10 10.68
CA HIS A 216 11.52 3.25 11.76
C HIS A 216 10.81 3.68 13.06
N ARG A 217 9.90 4.66 12.99
CA ARG A 217 9.13 5.12 14.15
C ARG A 217 8.21 4.05 14.72
N LEU A 218 7.57 3.24 13.88
CA LEU A 218 6.77 2.08 14.32
C LEU A 218 7.61 1.03 15.05
N SER A 219 8.89 0.93 14.74
CA SER A 219 9.80 -0.02 15.38
C SER A 219 10.29 0.43 16.76
N VAL A 220 10.25 1.74 17.05
CA VAL A 220 10.84 2.35 18.26
C VAL A 220 9.77 2.91 19.22
N SER A 221 8.58 3.24 18.73
CA SER A 221 7.53 3.94 19.50
C SER A 221 6.38 3.01 19.88
N GLU A 222 5.67 3.35 20.97
CA GLU A 222 4.30 2.87 21.17
C GLU A 222 3.44 3.26 19.96
N SER A 223 2.67 2.30 19.45
CA SER A 223 2.06 2.35 18.13
C SER A 223 0.99 3.45 18.05
N ASP A 224 1.21 4.46 17.20
CA ASP A 224 0.16 5.40 16.82
C ASP A 224 -0.63 4.81 15.63
N MET A 225 -1.94 4.71 15.82
CA MET A 225 -2.88 4.21 14.80
C MET A 225 -2.78 4.99 13.48
N SER A 226 -2.45 6.29 13.55
CA SER A 226 -2.33 7.15 12.38
C SER A 226 -1.16 6.78 11.45
N PHE A 227 -0.12 6.10 11.97
CA PHE A 227 1.02 5.66 11.18
C PHE A 227 0.63 4.51 10.26
N HIS A 228 -0.09 3.53 10.82
CA HIS A 228 -0.62 2.38 10.07
C HIS A 228 -1.52 2.86 8.94
N GLU A 229 -2.50 3.73 9.24
CA GLU A 229 -3.43 4.25 8.23
C GLU A 229 -2.69 4.97 7.08
N SER A 230 -1.66 5.75 7.42
CA SER A 230 -0.86 6.49 6.44
C SER A 230 -0.06 5.54 5.52
N LEU A 231 0.58 4.53 6.10
CA LEU A 231 1.32 3.52 5.34
C LEU A 231 0.39 2.63 4.50
N SER A 232 -0.75 2.20 5.04
CA SER A 232 -1.77 1.43 4.30
C SER A 232 -2.30 2.23 3.11
N THR A 233 -2.50 3.54 3.28
CA THR A 233 -2.91 4.44 2.20
C THR A 233 -1.84 4.54 1.11
N ALA A 234 -0.56 4.62 1.49
CA ALA A 234 0.55 4.59 0.53
C ALA A 234 0.65 3.25 -0.21
N ALA A 235 0.55 2.12 0.49
CA ALA A 235 0.57 0.78 -0.10
C ALA A 235 -0.59 0.59 -1.10
N ARG A 236 -1.81 1.00 -0.73
CA ARG A 236 -2.96 1.02 -1.65
C ARG A 236 -2.70 1.88 -2.88
N TRP A 237 -2.12 3.06 -2.71
CA TRP A 237 -1.77 3.91 -3.85
C TRP A 237 -0.76 3.24 -4.77
N ILE A 238 0.34 2.69 -4.22
CA ILE A 238 1.41 2.00 -4.95
C ILE A 238 0.82 0.91 -5.85
N ARG A 239 -0.11 0.11 -5.31
CA ARG A 239 -0.76 -0.99 -6.04
C ARG A 239 -1.33 -0.58 -7.39
N TYR A 240 -1.84 0.64 -7.50
CA TYR A 240 -2.52 1.16 -8.70
C TYR A 240 -1.63 2.04 -9.59
N GLN A 241 -0.36 2.23 -9.23
CA GLN A 241 0.56 3.04 -10.02
C GLN A 241 1.31 2.24 -11.08
N LYS A 242 1.80 2.98 -12.07
CA LYS A 242 2.75 2.46 -13.06
C LYS A 242 4.14 2.94 -12.68
N PHE A 243 5.06 2.00 -12.59
CA PHE A 243 6.46 2.27 -12.26
C PHE A 243 7.37 1.84 -13.42
N SER A 244 8.58 2.38 -13.45
CA SER A 244 9.70 1.77 -14.18
C SER A 244 10.29 0.61 -13.36
N SER A 245 11.15 -0.21 -13.96
CA SER A 245 11.77 -1.34 -13.25
C SER A 245 12.62 -0.89 -12.06
N GLN A 246 13.30 0.26 -12.14
CA GLN A 246 14.11 0.79 -11.04
C GLN A 246 13.24 1.34 -9.91
N GLU A 247 12.15 2.03 -10.26
CA GLU A 247 11.17 2.53 -9.30
C GLU A 247 10.48 1.37 -8.55
N ALA A 248 10.09 0.32 -9.27
CA ALA A 248 9.49 -0.87 -8.69
C ALA A 248 10.41 -1.51 -7.64
N LYS A 249 11.72 -1.65 -7.94
CA LYS A 249 12.69 -2.21 -7.00
C LYS A 249 12.79 -1.40 -5.70
N ALA A 250 12.87 -0.07 -5.79
CA ALA A 250 12.94 0.79 -4.62
C ALA A 250 11.68 0.69 -3.77
N VAL A 251 10.51 0.68 -4.40
CA VAL A 251 9.22 0.57 -3.70
C VAL A 251 9.02 -0.81 -3.08
N MET A 252 9.37 -1.88 -3.80
CA MET A 252 9.24 -3.25 -3.30
C MET A 252 10.09 -3.49 -2.05
N THR A 253 11.28 -2.91 -1.98
CA THR A 253 12.15 -2.99 -0.80
C THR A 253 11.45 -2.41 0.43
N VAL A 254 10.85 -1.23 0.31
CA VAL A 254 10.14 -0.60 1.43
C VAL A 254 8.82 -1.30 1.77
N LEU A 255 8.14 -1.91 0.79
CA LEU A 255 7.02 -2.80 1.07
C LEU A 255 7.45 -4.06 1.83
N GLY A 256 8.63 -4.62 1.53
CA GLY A 256 9.23 -5.73 2.27
C GLY A 256 9.53 -5.37 3.72
N ASP A 257 10.08 -4.17 3.94
CA ASP A 257 10.39 -3.65 5.28
C ASP A 257 9.15 -3.50 6.19
N ILE A 258 7.93 -3.41 5.62
CA ILE A 258 6.68 -3.43 6.40
C ILE A 258 6.52 -4.74 7.17
N PHE A 259 7.08 -5.86 6.69
CA PHE A 259 6.94 -7.14 7.37
C PHE A 259 7.89 -7.31 8.56
N VAL A 260 8.97 -6.52 8.64
CA VAL A 260 10.03 -6.69 9.66
C VAL A 260 9.50 -6.48 11.08
N PRO A 261 8.77 -5.38 11.41
CA PRO A 261 8.30 -5.16 12.77
C PRO A 261 7.21 -6.15 13.21
N TYR A 262 6.56 -6.84 12.27
CA TYR A 262 5.52 -7.83 12.56
C TYR A 262 6.05 -9.10 13.24
N VAL A 263 7.33 -9.40 13.05
CA VAL A 263 7.99 -10.59 13.62
C VAL A 263 8.07 -10.50 15.15
N ILE A 264 7.83 -9.32 15.73
CA ILE A 264 7.76 -9.09 17.17
C ILE A 264 6.32 -9.31 17.65
N PRO A 265 6.06 -10.19 18.64
CA PRO A 265 4.71 -10.47 19.13
C PRO A 265 3.99 -9.20 19.58
N GLN A 266 2.90 -8.84 18.91
CA GLN A 266 2.04 -7.72 19.32
C GLN A 266 1.08 -8.19 20.41
N ARG A 267 1.00 -7.42 21.51
CA ARG A 267 0.21 -7.77 22.72
C ARG A 267 -1.19 -7.15 22.76
N ASP A 268 -1.53 -6.29 21.80
CA ASP A 268 -2.78 -5.53 21.76
C ASP A 268 -3.56 -5.89 20.48
N ASP A 269 -4.81 -6.32 20.65
CA ASP A 269 -5.68 -6.80 19.58
C ASP A 269 -6.05 -5.71 18.56
N ASP A 270 -6.18 -4.45 19.00
CA ASP A 270 -6.54 -3.32 18.13
C ASP A 270 -5.35 -2.93 17.24
N ILE A 271 -4.15 -2.92 17.83
CA ILE A 271 -2.89 -2.66 17.10
C ILE A 271 -2.62 -3.79 16.11
N ALA A 272 -2.84 -5.04 16.53
CA ALA A 272 -2.71 -6.19 15.65
C ALA A 272 -3.59 -6.02 14.41
N LEU A 273 -4.88 -5.68 14.56
CA LEU A 273 -5.78 -5.50 13.43
C LEU A 273 -5.27 -4.46 12.41
N GLN A 274 -4.75 -3.33 12.86
CA GLN A 274 -4.21 -2.31 11.94
C GLN A 274 -2.96 -2.79 11.23
N TRP A 275 -2.09 -3.49 11.95
CA TRP A 275 -0.92 -4.10 11.35
C TRP A 275 -1.30 -5.09 10.24
N HIS A 276 -2.37 -5.85 10.46
CA HIS A 276 -2.88 -6.78 9.46
C HIS A 276 -3.38 -6.07 8.20
N ILE A 277 -4.16 -5.00 8.35
CA ILE A 277 -4.61 -4.20 7.21
C ILE A 277 -3.41 -3.65 6.44
N LEU A 278 -2.40 -3.15 7.15
CA LEU A 278 -1.16 -2.66 6.54
C LEU A 278 -0.41 -3.77 5.78
N CYS A 279 -0.21 -4.93 6.39
CA CYS A 279 0.44 -6.07 5.73
C CYS A 279 -0.35 -6.55 4.51
N ASP A 280 -1.67 -6.66 4.58
CA ASP A 280 -2.50 -7.06 3.44
C ASP A 280 -2.38 -6.07 2.28
N ASP A 281 -2.48 -4.76 2.57
CA ASP A 281 -2.30 -3.71 1.57
C ASP A 281 -0.88 -3.75 0.96
N ALA A 282 0.14 -4.03 1.77
CA ALA A 282 1.53 -4.17 1.32
C ALA A 282 1.74 -5.42 0.44
N ILE A 283 1.20 -6.57 0.83
CA ILE A 283 1.28 -7.83 0.06
C ILE A 283 0.62 -7.64 -1.31
N LEU A 284 -0.58 -7.04 -1.36
CA LEU A 284 -1.30 -6.79 -2.60
C LEU A 284 -0.60 -5.78 -3.51
N ALA A 285 0.07 -4.77 -2.92
CA ALA A 285 0.91 -3.85 -3.67
C ALA A 285 2.15 -4.56 -4.24
N TYR A 286 2.80 -5.39 -3.42
CA TYR A 286 3.95 -6.18 -3.81
C TYR A 286 3.60 -7.15 -4.95
N GLU A 287 2.47 -7.86 -4.87
CA GLU A 287 1.96 -8.75 -5.93
C GLU A 287 1.84 -8.03 -7.29
N SER A 288 1.23 -6.84 -7.30
CA SER A 288 1.02 -6.04 -8.50
C SER A 288 2.36 -5.66 -9.16
N LEU A 289 3.32 -5.24 -8.33
CA LEU A 289 4.66 -4.89 -8.79
C LEU A 289 5.42 -6.12 -9.28
N ALA A 290 5.40 -7.21 -8.53
CA ALA A 290 6.14 -8.43 -8.84
C ALA A 290 5.62 -9.11 -10.11
N THR A 291 4.31 -9.04 -10.38
CA THR A 291 3.71 -9.52 -11.63
C THR A 291 4.20 -8.73 -12.84
N THR A 292 4.45 -7.43 -12.67
CA THR A 292 4.88 -6.53 -13.76
C THR A 292 6.41 -6.48 -13.90
N PHE A 293 7.13 -6.56 -12.79
CA PHE A 293 8.58 -6.42 -12.65
C PHE A 293 9.16 -7.58 -11.83
N PRO A 294 9.10 -8.81 -12.35
CA PRO A 294 9.54 -9.99 -11.60
C PRO A 294 11.01 -9.94 -11.17
N SER A 295 11.87 -9.30 -11.97
CA SER A 295 13.29 -9.11 -11.65
C SER A 295 13.55 -8.16 -10.48
N ALA A 296 12.55 -7.38 -10.06
CA ALA A 296 12.64 -6.49 -8.90
C ALA A 296 12.36 -7.21 -7.58
N CYS A 297 11.84 -8.45 -7.62
CA CYS A 297 11.64 -9.26 -6.41
C CYS A 297 12.98 -9.57 -5.74
N SER A 298 13.12 -9.22 -4.47
CA SER A 298 14.27 -9.66 -3.68
C SER A 298 13.96 -10.97 -2.97
N LEU A 299 14.99 -11.80 -2.76
CA LEU A 299 14.87 -13.02 -1.97
C LEU A 299 14.46 -12.71 -0.52
N HIS A 300 15.01 -11.63 0.04
CA HIS A 300 14.76 -11.21 1.41
C HIS A 300 13.28 -10.86 1.64
N ASP A 301 12.68 -10.06 0.76
CA ASP A 301 11.28 -9.63 0.92
C ASP A 301 10.32 -10.84 0.82
N LEU A 302 10.62 -11.78 -0.08
CA LEU A 302 9.85 -13.01 -0.19
C LEU A 302 10.01 -13.92 1.03
N GLN A 303 11.19 -13.96 1.67
CA GLN A 303 11.38 -14.69 2.92
C GLN A 303 10.54 -14.07 4.05
N LEU A 304 10.50 -12.73 4.15
CA LEU A 304 9.64 -12.04 5.10
C LEU A 304 8.15 -12.34 4.84
N MET A 305 7.73 -12.39 3.58
CA MET A 305 6.36 -12.75 3.21
C MET A 305 6.01 -14.20 3.55
N ALA A 306 6.92 -15.15 3.31
CA ALA A 306 6.74 -16.54 3.72
C ALA A 306 6.68 -16.65 5.25
N HIS A 307 7.50 -15.89 5.97
CA HIS A 307 7.44 -15.87 7.43
C HIS A 307 6.11 -15.31 7.95
N TYR A 308 5.63 -14.19 7.38
CA TYR A 308 4.30 -13.64 7.66
C TYR A 308 3.20 -14.68 7.44
N MET A 309 3.25 -15.41 6.32
CA MET A 309 2.31 -16.48 5.99
C MET A 309 2.31 -17.56 7.08
N THR A 310 3.48 -18.00 7.54
CA THR A 310 3.59 -19.05 8.57
C THR A 310 3.09 -18.60 9.94
N ILE A 311 3.41 -17.38 10.38
CA ILE A 311 2.93 -16.83 11.66
C ILE A 311 1.40 -16.70 11.66
N ASN A 312 0.83 -16.30 10.52
CA ASN A 312 -0.60 -16.02 10.38
C ASN A 312 -1.40 -17.19 9.81
N TRP A 313 -0.84 -18.41 9.85
CA TRP A 313 -1.47 -19.54 9.19
C TRP A 313 -2.87 -19.78 9.73
N ASP A 314 -3.02 -20.09 11.02
CA ASP A 314 -4.32 -20.41 11.60
C ASP A 314 -5.18 -19.17 11.94
N TYR A 315 -4.74 -17.96 11.57
CA TYR A 315 -5.45 -16.74 11.93
C TYR A 315 -6.56 -16.40 10.92
N ALA A 316 -7.79 -16.57 11.38
CA ALA A 316 -9.04 -16.29 10.70
C ALA A 316 -9.50 -14.83 10.83
N TRP A 317 -9.88 -14.16 9.72
CA TRP A 317 -10.55 -12.85 9.75
C TRP A 317 -11.53 -12.64 8.58
N ASN A 318 -12.74 -12.13 8.84
CA ASN A 318 -13.74 -11.76 7.82
C ASN A 318 -13.94 -12.80 6.69
N HIS A 319 -14.09 -14.08 7.07
CA HIS A 319 -14.28 -15.22 6.17
C HIS A 319 -13.08 -15.58 5.26
N SER A 320 -11.87 -15.11 5.59
CA SER A 320 -10.62 -15.50 4.93
C SER A 320 -9.47 -15.71 5.92
N TYR A 321 -8.51 -16.57 5.59
CA TYR A 321 -7.28 -16.67 6.39
C TYR A 321 -6.31 -15.57 5.99
N ARG A 322 -5.62 -14.99 6.98
CA ARG A 322 -4.64 -13.93 6.75
C ARG A 322 -3.46 -14.42 5.89
N SER A 323 -3.10 -15.69 6.04
CA SER A 323 -2.08 -16.35 5.21
C SER A 323 -2.47 -16.51 3.73
N ASP A 324 -3.75 -16.44 3.38
CA ASP A 324 -4.22 -16.71 2.02
C ASP A 324 -3.70 -15.67 1.01
N THR A 325 -3.59 -14.40 1.42
CA THR A 325 -3.07 -13.34 0.56
C THR A 325 -1.62 -13.64 0.18
N ALA A 326 -0.77 -13.95 1.16
CA ALA A 326 0.64 -14.31 0.92
C ALA A 326 0.77 -15.59 0.07
N CYS A 327 -0.05 -16.62 0.32
CA CYS A 327 -0.08 -17.84 -0.49
C CYS A 327 -0.39 -17.53 -1.97
N LYS A 328 -1.37 -16.66 -2.23
CA LYS A 328 -1.74 -16.26 -3.60
C LYS A 328 -0.59 -15.54 -4.29
N VAL A 329 0.10 -14.63 -3.60
CA VAL A 329 1.27 -13.95 -4.16
C VAL A 329 2.37 -14.95 -4.49
N LEU A 330 2.73 -15.83 -3.55
CA LEU A 330 3.72 -16.87 -3.82
C LEU A 330 3.30 -17.78 -4.98
N ALA A 331 2.04 -18.16 -5.08
CA ALA A 331 1.51 -18.92 -6.22
C ALA A 331 1.69 -18.16 -7.55
N THR A 332 1.33 -16.87 -7.59
CA THR A 332 1.51 -16.00 -8.77
C THR A 332 2.99 -15.95 -9.19
N LEU A 333 3.92 -15.83 -8.24
CA LEU A 333 5.36 -15.78 -8.53
C LEU A 333 5.94 -17.12 -8.97
N LEU A 334 5.45 -18.22 -8.41
CA LEU A 334 5.81 -19.57 -8.85
C LEU A 334 5.30 -19.84 -10.28
N SER A 335 4.08 -19.40 -10.58
CA SER A 335 3.48 -19.47 -11.92
C SER A 335 4.25 -18.61 -12.94
N GLY A 336 4.74 -17.45 -12.50
CA GLY A 336 5.65 -16.59 -13.27
C GLY A 336 7.07 -17.13 -13.42
N HIS A 337 7.37 -18.28 -12.82
CA HIS A 337 8.67 -18.94 -12.82
C HIS A 337 9.80 -18.10 -12.20
N ILE A 338 9.50 -17.35 -11.14
CA ILE A 338 10.46 -16.45 -10.48
C ILE A 338 11.41 -17.24 -9.59
N PRO A 339 12.73 -17.30 -9.87
CA PRO A 339 13.65 -18.19 -9.15
C PRO A 339 13.69 -17.97 -7.64
N ALA A 340 13.57 -16.71 -7.21
CA ALA A 340 13.53 -16.35 -5.80
C ALA A 340 12.33 -17.00 -5.07
N ALA A 341 11.17 -17.16 -5.73
CA ALA A 341 10.00 -17.79 -5.13
C ALA A 341 10.20 -19.30 -4.91
N PHE A 342 10.81 -20.02 -5.85
CA PHE A 342 11.17 -21.44 -5.67
C PHE A 342 12.15 -21.62 -4.52
N ARG A 343 13.16 -20.75 -4.46
CA ARG A 343 14.13 -20.75 -3.38
C ARG A 343 13.48 -20.48 -2.03
N VAL A 344 12.61 -19.48 -1.92
CA VAL A 344 11.87 -19.20 -0.67
C VAL A 344 11.00 -20.38 -0.25
N PHE A 345 10.27 -20.99 -1.19
CA PHE A 345 9.40 -22.12 -0.90
C PHE A 345 10.16 -23.29 -0.27
N LEU A 346 11.35 -23.57 -0.82
CA LEU A 346 12.26 -24.59 -0.34
C LEU A 346 12.96 -24.20 0.97
N ASP A 347 13.60 -23.02 1.02
CA ASP A 347 14.40 -22.55 2.16
C ASP A 347 13.52 -22.41 3.43
N ASN A 348 12.24 -22.08 3.28
CA ASN A 348 11.27 -22.01 4.39
C ASN A 348 10.57 -23.33 4.70
N GLN A 349 10.96 -24.44 4.04
CA GLN A 349 10.38 -25.76 4.27
C GLN A 349 8.84 -25.74 4.21
N CYS A 350 8.29 -25.07 3.19
CA CYS A 350 6.85 -24.82 3.10
C CYS A 350 6.03 -26.12 3.16
N LEU A 351 6.49 -27.23 2.58
CA LEU A 351 5.75 -28.50 2.61
C LEU A 351 5.75 -29.15 4.00
N GLU A 352 6.86 -29.10 4.71
CA GLU A 352 6.92 -29.58 6.09
C GLU A 352 6.02 -28.72 6.99
N PHE A 353 6.04 -27.41 6.80
CA PHE A 353 5.14 -26.50 7.51
C PHE A 353 3.67 -26.86 7.22
N LEU A 354 3.27 -26.90 5.94
CA LEU A 354 1.91 -27.18 5.53
C LEU A 354 1.44 -28.56 6.02
N GLY A 355 2.31 -29.57 5.97
CA GLY A 355 2.00 -30.94 6.39
C GLY A 355 1.64 -31.08 7.88
N ASN A 356 1.95 -30.06 8.70
CA ASN A 356 1.63 -30.04 10.12
C ASN A 356 0.41 -29.17 10.47
N HIS A 357 -0.23 -28.51 9.48
CA HIS A 357 -1.34 -27.59 9.69
C HIS A 357 -2.58 -27.98 8.87
N ALA A 358 -3.69 -27.30 9.14
CA ALA A 358 -4.88 -27.38 8.29
C ALA A 358 -4.56 -26.82 6.89
N PHE A 359 -5.16 -27.40 5.86
CA PHE A 359 -4.93 -27.00 4.47
C PHE A 359 -5.89 -25.90 4.07
N HIS A 360 -5.33 -24.85 3.50
CA HIS A 360 -6.10 -23.72 3.00
C HIS A 360 -6.25 -23.84 1.50
N ILE A 361 -7.36 -23.35 0.94
CA ILE A 361 -7.56 -23.36 -0.52
C ILE A 361 -6.44 -22.61 -1.26
N ALA A 362 -5.89 -21.55 -0.65
CA ALA A 362 -4.78 -20.79 -1.23
C ALA A 362 -3.47 -21.61 -1.27
N SER A 363 -3.28 -22.53 -0.32
CA SER A 363 -2.13 -23.45 -0.29
C SER A 363 -2.12 -24.40 -1.48
N VAL A 364 -3.29 -24.83 -1.94
CA VAL A 364 -3.44 -25.73 -3.09
C VAL A 364 -2.91 -25.07 -4.36
N SER A 365 -3.25 -23.81 -4.58
CA SER A 365 -2.74 -23.03 -5.72
C SER A 365 -1.22 -22.88 -5.63
N MET A 366 -0.69 -22.54 -4.46
CA MET A 366 0.75 -22.38 -4.27
C MET A 366 1.53 -23.68 -4.54
N VAL A 367 1.08 -24.81 -3.99
CA VAL A 367 1.72 -26.13 -4.18
C VAL A 367 1.58 -26.60 -5.63
N SER A 368 0.42 -26.39 -6.26
CA SER A 368 0.18 -26.69 -7.68
C SER A 368 1.18 -25.98 -8.59
N GLU A 369 1.35 -24.66 -8.41
CA GLU A 369 2.27 -23.86 -9.23
C GLU A 369 3.74 -24.21 -8.93
N TYR A 370 4.09 -24.59 -7.69
CA TYR A 370 5.44 -25.08 -7.37
C TYR A 370 5.77 -26.38 -8.13
N VAL A 371 4.85 -27.36 -8.11
CA VAL A 371 5.01 -28.63 -8.85
C VAL A 371 5.07 -28.39 -10.36
N ALA A 372 4.17 -27.56 -10.89
CA ALA A 372 4.13 -27.22 -12.32
C ALA A 372 5.42 -26.51 -12.76
N GLY A 373 5.95 -25.59 -11.96
CA GLY A 373 7.22 -24.93 -12.23
C GLY A 373 8.40 -25.89 -12.28
N ILE A 374 8.55 -26.77 -11.30
CA ILE A 374 9.64 -27.78 -11.29
C ILE A 374 9.50 -28.73 -12.50
N PHE A 375 8.28 -29.06 -12.88
CA PHE A 375 8.00 -29.85 -14.08
C PHE A 375 8.46 -29.15 -15.36
N SER A 376 8.16 -27.85 -15.51
CA SER A 376 8.64 -27.03 -16.62
C SER A 376 10.18 -26.94 -16.65
N MET A 377 10.82 -26.75 -15.48
CA MET A 377 12.28 -26.74 -15.36
C MET A 377 12.91 -28.04 -15.82
N LYS A 378 12.33 -29.19 -15.42
CA LYS A 378 12.80 -30.53 -15.84
C LYS A 378 12.73 -30.74 -17.35
N HIS A 379 11.76 -30.13 -18.02
CA HIS A 379 11.56 -30.27 -19.47
C HIS A 379 12.22 -29.17 -20.30
N GLY A 380 12.97 -28.28 -19.67
CA GLY A 380 13.73 -27.22 -20.35
C GLY A 380 12.84 -26.13 -20.96
N SER A 381 11.56 -26.06 -20.57
CA SER A 381 10.62 -25.06 -21.07
C SER A 381 10.98 -23.63 -20.64
N ASP A 382 11.71 -23.49 -19.52
CA ASP A 382 12.05 -22.21 -18.88
C ASP A 382 13.52 -21.79 -19.07
N GLY A 383 14.26 -22.48 -19.95
CA GLY A 383 15.69 -22.26 -20.18
C GLY A 383 16.59 -23.17 -19.34
N VAL A 384 17.90 -22.85 -19.29
CA VAL A 384 18.90 -23.68 -18.61
C VAL A 384 18.87 -23.40 -17.11
N VAL A 385 18.15 -24.24 -16.36
CA VAL A 385 18.25 -24.31 -14.89
C VAL A 385 19.42 -25.20 -14.53
N ASP A 386 20.18 -24.80 -13.51
CA ASP A 386 21.26 -25.61 -12.96
C ASP A 386 20.73 -26.99 -12.50
N ALA A 387 21.39 -28.06 -12.96
CA ALA A 387 20.94 -29.43 -12.72
C ALA A 387 20.95 -29.78 -11.22
N ALA A 388 21.89 -29.22 -10.44
CA ALA A 388 21.94 -29.45 -9.01
C ALA A 388 20.75 -28.77 -8.30
N THR A 389 20.39 -27.55 -8.72
CA THR A 389 19.22 -26.82 -8.22
C THR A 389 17.91 -27.58 -8.51
N LEU A 390 17.73 -28.05 -9.76
CA LEU A 390 16.56 -28.86 -10.13
C LEU A 390 16.49 -30.15 -9.28
N GLN A 391 17.62 -30.84 -9.15
CA GLN A 391 17.70 -32.08 -8.38
C GLN A 391 17.31 -31.85 -6.91
N LEU A 392 17.73 -30.73 -6.32
CA LEU A 392 17.40 -30.37 -4.94
C LEU A 392 15.89 -30.17 -4.75
N HIS A 393 15.21 -29.45 -5.65
CA HIS A 393 13.75 -29.32 -5.60
C HIS A 393 13.02 -30.66 -5.79
N MET A 394 13.54 -31.52 -6.67
CA MET A 394 12.99 -32.86 -6.87
C MET A 394 13.16 -33.75 -5.65
N ASP A 395 14.32 -33.72 -5.00
CA ASP A 395 14.59 -34.46 -3.75
C ASP A 395 13.72 -33.96 -2.60
N TYR A 396 13.51 -32.64 -2.52
CA TYR A 396 12.61 -32.04 -1.56
C TYR A 396 11.15 -32.50 -1.74
N LEU A 397 10.64 -32.53 -2.98
CA LEU A 397 9.30 -33.05 -3.30
C LEU A 397 9.16 -34.56 -3.02
N HIS A 398 10.19 -35.35 -3.31
CA HIS A 398 10.15 -36.82 -3.18
C HIS A 398 10.62 -37.34 -1.83
N ASN A 399 10.91 -36.46 -0.87
CA ASN A 399 10.98 -36.87 0.53
C ASN A 399 9.63 -37.53 0.91
N PRO A 400 9.60 -38.73 1.52
CA PRO A 400 8.35 -39.46 1.76
C PRO A 400 7.28 -38.69 2.54
N ARG A 401 7.68 -37.77 3.43
CA ARG A 401 6.75 -36.91 4.16
C ARG A 401 6.18 -35.81 3.26
N ASN A 402 7.06 -35.11 2.54
CA ASN A 402 6.66 -34.01 1.67
C ASN A 402 5.83 -34.51 0.48
N LEU A 403 6.16 -35.68 -0.07
CA LEU A 403 5.39 -36.29 -1.15
C LEU A 403 3.95 -36.58 -0.73
N PHE A 404 3.76 -37.14 0.47
CA PHE A 404 2.44 -37.34 1.04
C PHE A 404 1.71 -36.01 1.23
N THR A 405 2.35 -35.01 1.86
CA THR A 405 1.76 -33.67 2.05
C THR A 405 1.32 -33.05 0.73
N VAL A 406 2.19 -33.04 -0.29
CA VAL A 406 1.87 -32.47 -1.62
C VAL A 406 0.70 -33.21 -2.25
N CYS A 407 0.71 -34.54 -2.25
CA CYS A 407 -0.40 -35.32 -2.80
C CYS A 407 -1.71 -35.06 -2.06
N SER A 408 -1.69 -34.98 -0.73
CA SER A 408 -2.86 -34.67 0.07
C SER A 408 -3.41 -33.28 -0.25
N ILE A 409 -2.55 -32.24 -0.28
CA ILE A 409 -2.97 -30.86 -0.62
C ILE A 409 -3.55 -30.79 -2.04
N LEU A 410 -2.89 -31.42 -3.02
CA LEU A 410 -3.37 -31.40 -4.41
C LEU A 410 -4.65 -32.19 -4.63
N ALA A 411 -4.91 -33.20 -3.79
CA ALA A 411 -6.15 -33.94 -3.78
C ALA A 411 -7.26 -33.15 -3.08
N THR A 412 -6.96 -32.40 -2.01
CA THR A 412 -7.95 -31.65 -1.24
C THR A 412 -8.10 -30.22 -1.77
N ARG A 413 -8.86 -30.06 -2.85
CA ARG A 413 -9.06 -28.80 -3.59
C ARG A 413 -10.12 -27.86 -3.00
N GLY A 414 -10.70 -28.22 -1.86
CA GLY A 414 -11.80 -27.51 -1.24
C GLY A 414 -13.14 -27.93 -1.83
N ILE A 415 -14.18 -27.81 -1.01
CA ILE A 415 -15.47 -28.50 -1.22
C ILE A 415 -16.31 -27.89 -2.33
N LYS A 416 -16.04 -26.62 -2.68
CA LYS A 416 -16.73 -25.92 -3.76
C LYS A 416 -16.10 -26.22 -5.13
N ASP A 417 -14.96 -26.91 -5.18
CA ASP A 417 -14.17 -27.10 -6.41
C ASP A 417 -13.74 -28.58 -6.57
N THR A 418 -14.69 -29.44 -6.96
CA THR A 418 -14.44 -30.82 -7.40
C THR A 418 -13.85 -30.85 -8.83
N ASP A 419 -12.76 -30.10 -9.04
CA ASP A 419 -12.07 -30.06 -10.33
C ASP A 419 -11.13 -31.27 -10.50
N GLU A 420 -11.74 -32.42 -10.79
CA GLU A 420 -11.06 -33.67 -11.15
C GLU A 420 -10.00 -33.45 -12.25
N ILE A 421 -10.27 -32.57 -13.22
CA ILE A 421 -9.34 -32.29 -14.33
C ILE A 421 -8.05 -31.70 -13.77
N SER A 422 -8.17 -30.70 -12.89
CA SER A 422 -7.00 -30.11 -12.27
C SER A 422 -6.33 -31.12 -11.31
N ILE A 423 -7.05 -32.00 -10.61
CA ILE A 423 -6.44 -33.00 -9.70
C ILE A 423 -5.58 -33.94 -10.54
N ARG A 424 -6.17 -34.49 -11.60
CA ARG A 424 -5.49 -35.37 -12.55
C ARG A 424 -4.25 -34.72 -13.13
N ARG A 425 -4.35 -33.46 -13.56
CA ARG A 425 -3.23 -32.69 -14.12
C ARG A 425 -2.07 -32.61 -13.13
N ASP A 426 -2.32 -32.16 -11.90
CA ASP A 426 -1.26 -31.89 -10.93
C ASP A 426 -0.62 -33.19 -10.42
N ILE A 427 -1.42 -34.21 -10.13
CA ILE A 427 -0.93 -35.55 -9.76
C ILE A 427 -0.09 -36.15 -10.90
N THR A 428 -0.53 -36.00 -12.15
CA THR A 428 0.23 -36.49 -13.31
C THR A 428 1.58 -35.78 -13.43
N MET A 429 1.61 -34.45 -13.30
CA MET A 429 2.86 -33.68 -13.33
C MET A 429 3.83 -34.14 -12.22
N LEU A 430 3.33 -34.30 -10.99
CA LEU A 430 4.14 -34.76 -9.86
C LEU A 430 4.73 -36.16 -10.09
N VAL A 431 3.94 -37.11 -10.58
CA VAL A 431 4.42 -38.47 -10.92
C VAL A 431 5.49 -38.42 -12.03
N GLN A 432 5.30 -37.57 -13.04
CA GLN A 432 6.25 -37.45 -14.14
C GLN A 432 7.58 -36.83 -13.73
N LEU A 433 7.68 -36.15 -12.58
CA LEU A 433 8.95 -35.70 -12.02
C LEU A 433 9.85 -36.88 -11.64
N ARG A 434 9.32 -37.93 -10.99
CA ARG A 434 10.09 -39.13 -10.66
C ARG A 434 9.23 -40.38 -10.52
N GLN A 435 8.85 -40.95 -11.66
CA GLN A 435 7.94 -42.10 -11.72
C GLN A 435 8.48 -43.37 -11.04
N ARG A 436 9.79 -43.51 -10.81
CA ARG A 436 10.40 -44.72 -10.24
C ARG A 436 10.83 -44.57 -8.77
N ASP A 437 10.39 -43.52 -8.10
CA ASP A 437 10.73 -43.33 -6.68
C ASP A 437 9.96 -44.30 -5.78
N ALA A 438 10.64 -44.94 -4.82
CA ALA A 438 10.02 -45.85 -3.86
C ALA A 438 9.10 -45.13 -2.87
N ALA A 439 9.26 -43.81 -2.68
CA ALA A 439 8.41 -43.00 -1.82
C ALA A 439 6.92 -43.03 -2.26
N TRP A 440 6.65 -43.34 -3.54
CA TRP A 440 5.29 -43.47 -4.05
C TRP A 440 4.49 -44.60 -3.41
N ASP A 441 5.13 -45.71 -3.03
CA ASP A 441 4.45 -46.83 -2.37
C ASP A 441 3.95 -46.42 -0.98
N GLU A 442 4.78 -45.70 -0.22
CA GLU A 442 4.39 -45.14 1.07
C GLU A 442 3.31 -44.06 0.92
N CYS A 443 3.46 -43.15 -0.05
CA CYS A 443 2.48 -42.09 -0.30
C CYS A 443 1.09 -42.67 -0.62
N ARG A 444 1.01 -43.60 -1.60
CA ARG A 444 -0.25 -44.24 -1.99
C ARG A 444 -0.92 -44.94 -0.82
N ARG A 445 -0.16 -45.72 -0.05
CA ARG A 445 -0.69 -46.39 1.16
C ARG A 445 -1.27 -45.38 2.15
N LYS A 446 -0.55 -44.29 2.46
CA LYS A 446 -1.05 -43.26 3.38
C LYS A 446 -2.30 -42.53 2.84
N LEU A 447 -2.39 -42.31 1.54
CA LEU A 447 -3.60 -41.73 0.92
C LEU A 447 -4.80 -42.68 1.05
N HIS A 448 -4.59 -43.99 0.83
CA HIS A 448 -5.64 -44.99 1.09
C HIS A 448 -6.08 -44.99 2.55
N ASP A 449 -5.13 -44.99 3.49
CA ASP A 449 -5.41 -44.93 4.92
C ASP A 449 -6.23 -43.67 5.26
N LEU A 450 -5.88 -42.53 4.66
CA LEU A 450 -6.58 -41.26 4.83
C LEU A 450 -8.02 -41.31 4.30
N ALA A 451 -8.22 -41.81 3.08
CA ALA A 451 -9.54 -41.92 2.44
C ALA A 451 -10.49 -42.90 3.16
N GLN A 452 -9.95 -44.00 3.69
CA GLN A 452 -10.73 -45.07 4.33
C GLN A 452 -10.98 -44.85 5.82
N SER A 453 -10.30 -43.90 6.46
CA SER A 453 -10.47 -43.67 7.89
C SER A 453 -11.89 -43.18 8.23
N ASP A 454 -12.61 -43.91 9.09
CA ASP A 454 -14.03 -43.63 9.43
C ASP A 454 -14.28 -42.22 9.98
N ALA A 455 -13.27 -41.61 10.61
CA ALA A 455 -13.32 -40.25 11.14
C ALA A 455 -12.26 -39.29 10.53
N GLY A 456 -11.47 -39.71 9.53
CA GLY A 456 -10.36 -38.88 9.04
C GLY A 456 -9.11 -38.84 9.90
N GLY A 457 -9.19 -39.38 11.11
CA GLY A 457 -8.26 -39.04 12.18
C GLY A 457 -8.22 -37.52 12.45
N ASP A 458 -7.09 -37.07 13.00
CA ASP A 458 -6.78 -35.66 13.27
C ASP A 458 -6.78 -34.80 11.98
N PHE A 459 -6.65 -35.40 10.79
CA PHE A 459 -6.53 -34.67 9.53
C PHE A 459 -7.80 -33.89 9.17
N PHE A 460 -8.94 -34.55 8.98
CA PHE A 460 -10.19 -33.87 8.61
C PHE A 460 -10.77 -33.05 9.78
N GLY A 461 -10.50 -33.45 11.02
CA GLY A 461 -10.92 -32.69 12.21
C GLY A 461 -10.23 -31.34 12.36
N LYS A 462 -9.02 -31.20 11.81
CA LYS A 462 -8.29 -29.92 11.73
C LYS A 462 -8.73 -29.05 10.55
N GLN A 463 -9.36 -29.62 9.53
CA GLN A 463 -9.81 -28.85 8.37
C GLN A 463 -11.04 -28.02 8.71
N CYS A 464 -11.07 -26.79 8.20
CA CYS A 464 -12.15 -25.84 8.43
C CYS A 464 -12.57 -25.16 7.13
N ILE A 465 -13.86 -24.88 7.01
CA ILE A 465 -14.45 -24.03 5.96
C ILE A 465 -15.24 -22.94 6.62
N ASP A 466 -15.05 -21.69 6.18
CA ASP A 466 -15.69 -20.53 6.77
C ASP A 466 -15.54 -20.51 8.32
N PHE A 467 -14.39 -21.00 8.81
CA PHE A 467 -14.01 -21.16 10.21
C PHE A 467 -14.85 -22.11 11.07
N ARG A 468 -15.64 -22.98 10.43
CA ARG A 468 -16.24 -24.13 11.10
C ARG A 468 -15.54 -25.41 10.67
N PRO A 469 -15.47 -26.42 11.54
CA PRO A 469 -15.06 -27.76 11.13
C PRO A 469 -15.89 -28.26 9.95
N LEU A 470 -15.27 -29.13 9.15
CA LEU A 470 -15.98 -29.82 8.07
C LEU A 470 -17.15 -30.64 8.62
N GLN A 471 -18.29 -30.56 7.94
CA GLN A 471 -19.45 -31.42 8.17
C GLN A 471 -19.22 -32.82 7.57
N ALA A 472 -20.07 -33.78 7.90
CA ALA A 472 -19.89 -35.16 7.43
C ALA A 472 -19.96 -35.28 5.89
N GLU A 473 -20.88 -34.55 5.23
CA GLU A 473 -20.98 -34.57 3.77
C GLU A 473 -19.74 -33.93 3.13
N GLU A 474 -19.22 -32.90 3.78
CA GLU A 474 -18.05 -32.14 3.38
C GLU A 474 -16.75 -32.97 3.48
N VAL A 475 -16.58 -33.70 4.58
CA VAL A 475 -15.50 -34.68 4.72
C VAL A 475 -15.59 -35.75 3.63
N GLN A 476 -16.80 -36.20 3.27
CA GLN A 476 -16.98 -37.18 2.21
C GLN A 476 -16.52 -36.65 0.85
N VAL A 477 -16.81 -35.39 0.51
CA VAL A 477 -16.31 -34.76 -0.73
C VAL A 477 -14.77 -34.78 -0.79
N GLU A 478 -14.10 -34.42 0.30
CA GLU A 478 -12.62 -34.45 0.34
C GLU A 478 -12.08 -35.88 0.22
N LYS A 479 -12.74 -36.86 0.86
CA LYS A 479 -12.40 -38.28 0.70
C LYS A 479 -12.59 -38.77 -0.73
N ASP A 480 -13.66 -38.35 -1.40
CA ASP A 480 -13.93 -38.70 -2.79
C ASP A 480 -12.86 -38.12 -3.71
N ASN A 481 -12.43 -36.88 -3.48
CA ASN A 481 -11.32 -36.27 -4.21
C ASN A 481 -9.99 -37.01 -4.00
N ILE A 482 -9.71 -37.44 -2.76
CA ILE A 482 -8.53 -38.27 -2.46
C ILE A 482 -8.66 -39.63 -3.15
N GLY A 483 -9.84 -40.24 -3.14
CA GLY A 483 -10.15 -41.48 -3.87
C GLY A 483 -9.89 -41.35 -5.37
N TYR A 484 -10.28 -40.22 -5.96
CA TYR A 484 -9.98 -39.92 -7.36
C TYR A 484 -8.48 -39.76 -7.60
N ALA A 485 -7.76 -39.04 -6.73
CA ALA A 485 -6.31 -38.90 -6.85
C ALA A 485 -5.58 -40.26 -6.77
N ILE A 486 -6.02 -41.16 -5.88
CA ILE A 486 -5.53 -42.53 -5.79
C ILE A 486 -5.77 -43.29 -7.10
N GLN A 487 -6.98 -43.20 -7.67
CA GLN A 487 -7.29 -43.84 -8.95
C GLN A 487 -6.34 -43.36 -10.06
N VAL A 488 -6.08 -42.06 -10.14
CA VAL A 488 -5.13 -41.49 -11.10
C VAL A 488 -3.72 -42.05 -10.89
N LEU A 489 -3.26 -42.15 -9.64
CA LEU A 489 -1.96 -42.76 -9.31
C LEU A 489 -1.91 -44.21 -9.78
N ASP A 490 -2.91 -45.02 -9.43
CA ASP A 490 -2.93 -46.44 -9.79
C ASP A 490 -2.99 -46.66 -11.30
N ASP A 491 -3.72 -45.83 -12.04
CA ASP A 491 -3.74 -45.86 -13.51
C ASP A 491 -2.36 -45.54 -14.11
N LEU A 492 -1.63 -44.57 -13.53
CA LEU A 492 -0.27 -44.20 -13.96
C LEU A 492 0.76 -45.30 -13.67
N PHE A 493 0.66 -45.99 -12.53
CA PHE A 493 1.60 -47.05 -12.13
C PHE A 493 1.27 -48.43 -12.69
N SER A 494 -0.01 -48.73 -12.95
CA SER A 494 -0.45 -49.98 -13.62
C SER A 494 -0.19 -49.99 -15.13
N GLY A 495 0.28 -48.87 -15.69
CA GLY A 495 0.60 -48.74 -17.12
C GLY A 495 -0.61 -48.53 -18.03
N ARG A 496 -1.83 -48.37 -17.49
CA ARG A 496 -3.06 -48.12 -18.28
C ARG A 496 -3.05 -46.79 -19.03
N VAL A 497 -2.27 -45.80 -18.57
CA VAL A 497 -2.24 -44.43 -19.14
C VAL A 497 -1.34 -44.30 -20.38
N ARG A 498 -0.59 -45.35 -20.79
CA ARG A 498 0.29 -45.27 -21.98
C ARG A 498 -0.44 -45.07 -23.32
N THR A 499 -1.77 -45.12 -23.36
CA THR A 499 -2.54 -45.13 -24.62
C THR A 499 -3.18 -43.80 -25.02
N MET A 500 -3.10 -42.73 -24.22
CA MET A 500 -3.82 -41.47 -24.53
C MET A 500 -2.96 -40.22 -24.77
N VAL A 501 -1.62 -40.27 -24.65
CA VAL A 501 -0.79 -39.05 -24.71
C VAL A 501 -0.07 -38.83 -26.06
N THR A 502 -0.23 -39.71 -27.06
CA THR A 502 0.46 -39.57 -28.37
C THR A 502 -0.40 -39.07 -29.54
N SER A 503 -1.62 -38.59 -29.30
CA SER A 503 -2.44 -37.99 -30.37
C SER A 503 -2.99 -36.65 -29.92
N ASN A 504 -2.14 -35.62 -30.02
CA ASN A 504 -2.49 -34.26 -30.49
C ASN A 504 -1.27 -33.33 -30.36
N SER A 505 -0.22 -33.66 -31.10
CA SER A 505 0.79 -32.68 -31.52
C SER A 505 0.20 -31.82 -32.64
N SER A 506 -0.69 -30.88 -32.30
CA SER A 506 -0.96 -29.62 -33.02
C SER A 506 -2.24 -28.96 -32.50
N SER A 507 -2.12 -28.04 -31.54
CA SER A 507 -3.00 -26.86 -31.51
C SER A 507 -2.37 -25.77 -30.66
N ALA A 508 -2.41 -24.57 -31.21
CA ALA A 508 -1.80 -23.35 -30.71
C ALA A 508 -1.98 -23.10 -29.20
N GLN A 509 -0.94 -22.50 -28.64
CA GLN A 509 -0.92 -21.77 -27.38
C GLN A 509 -2.16 -20.87 -27.25
N HIS A 510 -3.09 -21.22 -26.36
CA HIS A 510 -3.93 -20.24 -25.69
C HIS A 510 -3.57 -20.22 -24.21
N ARG A 511 -2.44 -19.57 -23.90
CA ARG A 511 -2.17 -19.00 -22.58
C ARG A 511 -3.03 -17.75 -22.43
N THR A 512 -4.29 -17.92 -22.04
CA THR A 512 -5.17 -16.84 -21.53
C THR A 512 -6.39 -17.53 -20.94
N GLY A 513 -6.42 -17.73 -19.62
CA GLY A 513 -7.55 -18.44 -19.02
C GLY A 513 -7.45 -18.75 -17.53
N ARG A 514 -6.94 -17.83 -16.71
CA ARG A 514 -7.21 -17.87 -15.26
C ARG A 514 -7.23 -16.47 -14.62
N ILE A 515 -6.44 -15.54 -15.17
CA ILE A 515 -6.40 -14.14 -14.71
C ILE A 515 -7.66 -13.35 -15.13
N ASP A 516 -8.27 -13.64 -16.28
CA ASP A 516 -9.45 -12.88 -16.75
C ASP A 516 -10.73 -13.13 -15.94
N ARG A 517 -10.86 -14.28 -15.26
CA ARG A 517 -12.05 -14.57 -14.45
C ARG A 517 -12.14 -13.72 -13.18
N PHE A 518 -10.99 -13.27 -12.66
CA PHE A 518 -10.95 -12.38 -11.49
C PHE A 518 -11.17 -10.91 -11.84
N LEU A 519 -10.78 -10.47 -13.04
CA LEU A 519 -10.91 -9.07 -13.46
C LEU A 519 -12.32 -8.71 -13.96
N VAL A 520 -13.06 -9.65 -14.54
CA VAL A 520 -14.44 -9.41 -15.02
C VAL A 520 -15.44 -9.19 -13.88
N SER A 521 -15.13 -9.63 -12.65
CA SER A 521 -16.00 -9.42 -11.48
C SER A 521 -16.05 -7.96 -10.96
N ARG A 522 -15.15 -7.06 -11.37
CA ARG A 522 -15.07 -5.69 -10.81
C ARG A 522 -15.44 -4.54 -11.78
N LEU A 523 -15.81 -4.83 -13.03
CA LEU A 523 -16.18 -3.80 -14.01
C LEU A 523 -17.44 -4.22 -14.77
N GLY A 524 -18.62 -4.02 -14.19
CA GLY A 524 -19.85 -4.38 -14.89
C GLY A 524 -21.17 -4.25 -14.13
N ARG A 525 -21.37 -3.21 -13.30
CA ARG A 525 -22.73 -2.74 -12.96
C ARG A 525 -22.85 -1.27 -13.29
N LYS A 526 -23.13 -0.99 -14.56
CA LYS A 526 -23.68 0.29 -14.99
C LYS A 526 -25.19 0.15 -14.89
N SER A 527 -25.82 0.96 -14.05
CA SER A 527 -27.26 1.08 -13.93
C SER A 527 -27.80 1.68 -15.24
N GLU A 528 -28.60 0.92 -15.97
CA GLU A 528 -29.48 1.47 -17.01
C GLU A 528 -30.70 2.08 -16.32
N ALA A 529 -30.79 3.41 -16.37
CA ALA A 529 -31.97 4.14 -15.99
C ALA A 529 -32.98 4.12 -17.16
N LYS A 530 -34.20 3.68 -16.85
CA LYS A 530 -35.39 3.78 -17.71
C LYS A 530 -35.61 5.23 -18.17
N SER A 531 -35.89 5.42 -19.46
CA SER A 531 -36.71 6.53 -19.93
C SER A 531 -38.01 5.95 -20.51
N GLU A 532 -39.12 6.32 -19.86
CA GLU A 532 -40.48 6.05 -20.28
C GLU A 532 -40.82 6.88 -21.53
N GLN A 533 -41.46 6.22 -22.49
CA GLN A 533 -42.22 6.88 -23.55
C GLN A 533 -43.44 7.57 -22.94
N ALA A 534 -43.61 8.85 -23.24
CA ALA A 534 -44.92 9.49 -23.23
C ALA A 534 -45.22 9.95 -24.67
N GLN A 535 -46.31 9.41 -25.22
CA GLN A 535 -46.85 9.75 -26.52
C GLN A 535 -48.22 10.42 -26.31
N GLN A 536 -48.37 11.61 -26.90
CA GLN A 536 -49.61 12.32 -27.30
C GLN A 536 -50.58 12.77 -26.20
N VAL A 537 -50.85 14.09 -26.10
CA VAL A 537 -51.76 14.90 -26.96
C VAL A 537 -51.20 16.31 -27.07
#